data_AF-A0A955N2W0-F1
#
_entry.id   AF-A0A955N2W0-F1
#
_cell.length_a   1.000
_cell.length_b   1.000
_cell.length_c   1.000
_cell.angle_alpha   90.00
_cell.angle_beta   90.00
_cell.angle_gamma   90.00
#
_symmetry.space_group_name_H-M   'P 1'
#
loop_
_entity.id
_entity.type
_entity.pdbx_description
1 polymer ?
#
loop_
_entity_poly.entity_id
_entity_poly.type
_entity_poly.pdbx_seq_one_letter_code
_entity_poly.pdbx_strand_id
1 'polypeptide(L)'
;MRRPIGLLVSKFWVNEFWEKGFNIVPGVKCPSGFNKKDHKPSVRAIQYCSRYLQEEFQASCPERILALEKTHINWASLALDLKVPSKVMDFRQKIWWAQLCGNLVPLAGTFFAGNKCHQGFSNIVKDIKWMLGQFPKPL
;
A
#
# COMPACT_ATOMS: atom_id res chain seq x y z
N MET A 1 -16.19 -12.82 25.19
CA MET A 1 -16.47 -11.87 24.08
C MET A 1 -15.15 -11.26 23.63
N ARG A 2 -14.65 -11.59 22.43
CA ARG A 2 -13.47 -10.94 21.84
C ARG A 2 -13.95 -9.93 20.79
N ARG A 3 -13.65 -8.65 21.00
CA ARG A 3 -13.99 -7.57 20.06
C ARG A 3 -13.27 -7.81 18.72
N PRO A 4 -13.90 -7.49 17.58
CA PRO A 4 -13.21 -7.57 16.30
C PRO A 4 -12.02 -6.62 16.28
N ILE A 5 -10.87 -7.07 15.79
CA ILE A 5 -9.64 -6.28 15.58
C ILE A 5 -9.82 -5.34 14.36
N GLY A 6 -11.01 -4.74 14.23
CA GLY A 6 -11.46 -4.01 13.04
C GLY A 6 -11.93 -2.59 13.31
N LEU A 7 -11.78 -2.06 14.52
CA LEU A 7 -12.17 -0.68 14.85
C LEU A 7 -11.35 -0.17 16.02
N LEU A 8 -10.20 0.44 15.73
CA LEU A 8 -9.58 1.53 16.51
C LEU A 8 -8.34 2.06 15.78
N VAL A 9 -8.42 2.25 14.45
CA VAL A 9 -7.74 3.42 13.88
C VAL A 9 -8.66 4.56 14.27
N SER A 10 -8.40 5.23 15.40
CA SER A 10 -9.29 6.31 15.84
C SER A 10 -9.33 7.38 14.74
N LYS A 11 -10.46 8.05 14.56
CA LYS A 11 -10.60 9.15 13.58
C LYS A 11 -9.45 10.17 13.66
N PHE A 12 -8.86 10.30 14.84
CA PHE A 12 -7.69 11.13 15.11
C PHE A 12 -6.47 10.74 14.27
N TRP A 13 -6.14 9.44 14.17
CA TRP A 13 -4.97 8.98 13.41
C TRP A 13 -5.14 9.13 11.90
N VAL A 14 -6.36 8.97 11.39
CA VAL A 14 -6.64 9.14 9.95
C VAL A 14 -6.46 10.59 9.53
N ASN A 15 -6.99 11.53 10.34
CA ASN A 15 -6.83 12.96 10.08
C ASN A 15 -5.36 13.39 10.15
N GLU A 16 -4.62 12.95 11.17
CA GLU A 16 -3.20 13.27 11.30
C GLU A 16 -2.39 12.74 10.11
N PHE A 17 -2.70 11.53 9.62
CA PHE A 17 -2.02 10.96 8.46
C PHE A 17 -2.26 11.78 7.18
N TRP A 18 -3.50 12.23 6.98
CA TRP A 18 -3.89 13.12 5.89
C TRP A 18 -3.25 14.51 6.00
N GLU A 19 -3.25 15.12 7.20
CA GLU A 19 -2.61 16.41 7.45
C GLU A 19 -1.09 16.37 7.21
N LYS A 20 -0.47 15.20 7.40
CA LYS A 20 0.94 14.97 7.05
C LYS A 20 1.15 14.67 5.55
N GLY A 21 0.10 14.71 4.74
CA GLY A 21 0.15 14.55 3.29
C GLY A 21 0.22 13.09 2.82
N PHE A 22 -0.13 12.12 3.67
CA PHE A 22 -0.13 10.71 3.30
C PHE A 22 -1.55 10.21 3.05
N ASN A 23 -1.73 9.40 2.01
CA ASN A 23 -3.01 8.75 1.69
C ASN A 23 -2.90 7.23 1.89
N ILE A 24 -3.87 6.62 2.59
CA ILE A 24 -3.99 5.15 2.69
C ILE A 24 -5.11 4.70 1.77
N VAL A 25 -4.77 3.81 0.85
CA VAL A 25 -5.72 3.30 -0.14
C VAL A 25 -5.77 1.78 -0.06
N PRO A 26 -6.95 1.17 0.14
CA PRO A 26 -7.07 -0.29 0.09
C PRO A 26 -7.03 -0.74 -1.38
N GLY A 27 -6.27 -1.79 -1.69
CA GLY A 27 -6.18 -2.27 -3.07
C GLY A 27 -7.41 -3.08 -3.54
N VAL A 28 -8.31 -3.45 -2.63
CA VAL A 28 -9.64 -4.01 -2.93
C VAL A 28 -10.66 -3.27 -2.07
N LYS A 29 -11.78 -2.83 -2.66
CA LYS A 29 -12.77 -1.96 -1.99
C LYS A 29 -13.80 -2.71 -1.17
N CYS A 30 -14.07 -3.96 -1.55
CA CYS A 30 -15.06 -4.79 -0.87
C CYS A 30 -14.38 -5.74 0.12
N PRO A 31 -14.87 -5.84 1.36
CA PRO A 31 -14.37 -6.83 2.30
C PRO A 31 -14.67 -8.24 1.79
N SER A 32 -13.67 -9.11 1.77
CA SER A 32 -13.84 -10.54 1.48
C SER A 32 -13.92 -11.32 2.78
N GLY A 33 -15.13 -11.48 3.30
CA GLY A 33 -15.39 -12.25 4.51
C GLY A 33 -16.01 -13.61 4.22
N PHE A 34 -15.61 -14.64 4.96
CA PHE A 34 -16.31 -15.93 5.03
C PHE A 34 -16.36 -16.40 6.49
N ASN A 35 -17.51 -16.87 6.97
CA ASN A 35 -17.71 -17.29 8.36
C ASN A 35 -17.20 -16.29 9.42
N LYS A 36 -17.48 -14.99 9.24
CA LYS A 36 -17.03 -13.89 10.12
C LYS A 36 -15.52 -13.75 10.27
N LYS A 37 -14.74 -14.30 9.33
CA LYS A 37 -13.29 -14.12 9.24
C LYS A 37 -12.95 -13.38 7.96
N ASP A 38 -11.88 -12.60 8.01
CA ASP A 38 -11.31 -12.00 6.82
C ASP A 38 -10.59 -13.07 6.00
N HIS A 39 -10.87 -13.08 4.70
CA HIS A 39 -10.23 -13.93 3.72
C HIS A 39 -9.52 -13.06 2.69
N LYS A 40 -8.53 -13.64 2.02
CA LYS A 40 -7.89 -12.97 0.89
C LYS A 40 -8.90 -12.79 -0.25
N PRO A 41 -8.97 -11.60 -0.89
CA PRO A 41 -9.79 -11.40 -2.06
C PRO A 41 -9.44 -12.38 -3.20
N SER A 42 -10.44 -12.75 -4.00
CA SER A 42 -10.21 -13.57 -5.19
C SER A 42 -9.42 -12.79 -6.25
N VAL A 43 -8.68 -13.51 -7.11
CA VAL A 43 -7.93 -12.90 -8.23
C VAL A 43 -8.83 -12.05 -9.12
N ARG A 44 -10.07 -12.51 -9.35
CA ARG A 44 -11.05 -11.77 -10.15
C ARG A 44 -11.49 -10.47 -9.48
N ALA A 45 -11.73 -10.48 -8.16
CA ALA A 45 -12.07 -9.26 -7.42
C ALA A 45 -10.94 -8.23 -7.47
N ILE A 46 -9.69 -8.70 -7.39
CA ILE A 46 -8.49 -7.88 -7.52
C ILE A 46 -8.42 -7.21 -8.90
N GLN A 47 -8.58 -8.00 -9.98
CA GLN A 47 -8.55 -7.49 -11.35
C GLN A 47 -9.66 -6.47 -11.61
N TYR A 48 -10.87 -6.68 -11.07
CA TYR A 48 -11.93 -5.67 -11.18
C TYR A 48 -11.63 -4.42 -10.35
N CYS A 49 -10.98 -4.55 -9.19
CA CYS A 49 -10.65 -3.43 -8.33
C CYS A 49 -9.45 -2.61 -8.80
N SER A 50 -8.57 -3.16 -9.64
CA SER A 50 -7.34 -2.47 -10.07
C SER A 50 -7.61 -1.21 -10.88
N ARG A 51 -8.71 -1.16 -11.64
CA ARG A 51 -9.12 0.07 -12.35
C ARG A 51 -9.43 1.22 -11.37
N TYR A 52 -10.10 0.92 -10.26
CA TYR A 52 -10.43 1.92 -9.24
C TYR A 52 -9.17 2.38 -8.50
N LEU A 53 -8.24 1.46 -8.26
CA LEU A 53 -6.94 1.81 -7.68
C LEU A 53 -6.13 2.71 -8.63
N GLN A 54 -6.19 2.45 -9.93
CA GLN A 54 -5.57 3.31 -10.95
C GLN A 54 -6.21 4.70 -10.96
N GLU A 55 -7.55 4.79 -10.92
CA GLU A 55 -8.29 6.05 -10.82
C GLU A 55 -7.89 6.85 -9.56
N GLU A 56 -7.74 6.19 -8.41
CA GLU A 56 -7.27 6.84 -7.18
C GLU A 56 -5.83 7.36 -7.29
N PHE A 57 -4.94 6.61 -7.96
CA PHE A 57 -3.60 7.11 -8.24
C PHE A 57 -3.61 8.34 -9.14
N GLN A 58 -4.46 8.38 -10.17
CA GLN A 58 -4.61 9.54 -11.03
C GLN A 58 -5.27 10.73 -10.31
N ALA A 59 -6.23 10.47 -9.42
CA ALA A 59 -6.91 11.52 -8.66
C ALA A 59 -6.02 12.13 -7.57
N SER A 60 -5.18 11.31 -6.93
CA SER A 60 -4.29 11.76 -5.85
C SER A 60 -2.93 12.26 -6.32
N CYS A 61 -2.54 11.93 -7.56
CA CYS A 61 -1.22 12.24 -8.15
C CYS A 61 -0.07 12.12 -7.13
N PRO A 62 0.13 10.94 -6.52
CA PRO A 62 1.06 10.81 -5.41
C PRO A 62 2.49 11.04 -5.88
N GLU A 63 3.29 11.72 -5.07
CA GLU A 63 4.72 11.85 -5.35
C GLU A 63 5.49 10.54 -5.18
N ARG A 64 4.97 9.62 -4.36
CA ARG A 64 5.61 8.36 -3.95
C ARG A 64 4.54 7.34 -3.60
N ILE A 65 4.75 6.07 -3.96
CA ILE A 65 3.84 4.96 -3.62
C ILE A 65 4.60 3.91 -2.81
N LEU A 66 4.08 3.59 -1.62
CA LEU A 66 4.60 2.51 -0.80
C LEU A 66 3.54 1.42 -0.64
N ALA A 67 3.80 0.24 -1.21
CA ALA A 67 2.94 -0.91 -1.10
C ALA A 67 3.29 -1.75 0.14
N LEU A 68 2.29 -2.03 0.97
CA LEU A 68 2.46 -2.78 2.21
C LEU A 68 2.28 -4.27 1.95
N GLU A 69 3.35 -5.07 1.89
CA GLU A 69 3.37 -6.51 1.57
C GLU A 69 3.23 -6.93 0.11
N LYS A 70 3.49 -8.22 -0.11
CA LYS A 70 3.39 -8.91 -1.39
C LYS A 70 2.06 -8.67 -2.11
N THR A 71 0.95 -8.73 -1.37
CA THR A 71 -0.37 -8.63 -1.97
C THR A 71 -0.59 -7.24 -2.55
N HIS A 72 -0.31 -6.19 -1.79
CA HIS A 72 -0.50 -4.81 -2.24
C HIS A 72 0.48 -4.41 -3.34
N ILE A 73 1.73 -4.90 -3.32
CA ILE A 73 2.66 -4.57 -4.41
C ILE A 73 2.24 -5.21 -5.72
N ASN A 74 1.74 -6.45 -5.69
CA ASN A 74 1.19 -7.10 -6.89
C ASN A 74 -0.02 -6.33 -7.43
N TRP A 75 -0.87 -5.78 -6.55
CA TRP A 75 -2.05 -5.00 -6.95
C TRP A 75 -1.68 -3.65 -7.54
N ALA A 76 -0.76 -2.92 -6.89
CA ALA A 76 -0.22 -1.68 -7.44
C ALA A 76 0.46 -1.91 -8.79
N SER A 77 1.20 -3.01 -8.92
CA SER A 77 1.85 -3.41 -10.17
C SER A 77 0.84 -3.68 -11.27
N LEU A 78 -0.27 -4.36 -10.96
CA LEU A 78 -1.35 -4.59 -11.91
C LEU A 78 -2.03 -3.27 -12.33
N ALA A 79 -2.29 -2.37 -11.38
CA ALA A 79 -2.94 -1.09 -11.63
C ALA A 79 -2.06 -0.10 -12.41
N LEU A 80 -0.74 -0.25 -12.33
CA LEU A 80 0.26 0.63 -12.95
C LEU A 80 0.96 -0.02 -14.16
N ASP A 81 0.52 -1.22 -14.56
CA ASP A 81 1.13 -2.04 -15.61
C ASP A 81 2.67 -2.25 -15.45
N LEU A 82 3.08 -2.56 -14.22
CA LEU A 82 4.48 -2.80 -13.86
C LEU A 82 4.78 -4.29 -13.68
N LYS A 83 6.01 -4.69 -14.04
CA LYS A 83 6.55 -6.03 -13.78
C LYS A 83 7.40 -6.04 -12.50
N VAL A 84 6.76 -6.24 -11.36
CA VAL A 84 7.44 -6.30 -10.05
C VAL A 84 7.55 -7.76 -9.56
N PRO A 85 8.69 -8.16 -8.96
CA PRO A 85 8.82 -9.48 -8.35
C PRO A 85 7.81 -9.73 -7.23
N SER A 86 7.40 -10.99 -7.06
CA SER A 86 6.36 -11.36 -6.10
C SER A 86 6.88 -11.78 -4.72
N LYS A 87 8.21 -11.82 -4.49
CA LYS A 87 8.77 -12.17 -3.17
C LYS A 87 9.21 -10.91 -2.44
N VAL A 88 8.91 -10.83 -1.15
CA VAL A 88 9.21 -9.66 -0.32
C VAL A 88 10.69 -9.29 -0.34
N MET A 89 11.58 -10.28 -0.26
CA MET A 89 13.02 -10.07 -0.34
C MET A 89 13.47 -9.50 -1.69
N ASP A 90 12.74 -9.81 -2.76
CA ASP A 90 13.11 -9.38 -4.10
C ASP A 90 12.64 -7.96 -4.39
N PHE A 91 11.63 -7.46 -3.67
CA PHE A 91 11.07 -6.13 -3.90
C PHE A 91 11.41 -5.06 -2.87
N ARG A 92 11.84 -5.44 -1.66
CA ARG A 92 12.21 -4.45 -0.64
C ARG A 92 13.43 -3.65 -1.07
N GLN A 93 13.44 -2.37 -0.70
CA GLN A 93 14.55 -1.43 -0.98
C GLN A 93 14.92 -1.34 -2.46
N LYS A 94 13.92 -1.50 -3.33
CA LYS A 94 14.03 -1.27 -4.77
C LYS A 94 12.90 -0.37 -5.21
N ILE A 95 13.13 0.35 -6.30
CA ILE A 95 12.19 1.30 -6.88
C ILE A 95 11.79 0.83 -8.27
N TRP A 96 10.49 0.86 -8.51
CA TRP A 96 9.89 0.84 -9.84
C TRP A 96 9.32 2.20 -10.14
N TRP A 97 9.27 2.57 -11.40
CA TRP A 97 8.79 3.87 -11.82
C TRP A 97 7.48 3.70 -12.58
N ALA A 98 6.43 4.37 -12.10
CA ALA A 98 5.15 4.44 -12.76
C ALA A 98 4.95 5.82 -13.41
N GLN A 99 4.35 5.86 -14.59
CA GLN A 99 3.94 7.12 -15.20
C GLN A 99 2.56 7.50 -14.64
N LEU A 100 2.48 8.57 -13.85
CA LEU A 100 1.25 9.07 -13.23
C LEU A 100 1.19 10.59 -13.32
N CYS A 101 0.05 11.14 -13.75
CA CYS A 101 -0.15 12.60 -13.85
C CYS A 101 0.99 13.35 -14.58
N GLY A 102 1.52 12.76 -15.67
CA GLY A 102 2.63 13.36 -16.42
C GLY A 102 4.02 13.22 -15.76
N ASN A 103 4.13 12.63 -14.58
CA ASN A 103 5.38 12.47 -13.83
C ASN A 103 5.78 11.00 -13.64
N LEU A 104 7.08 10.76 -13.43
CA LEU A 104 7.59 9.48 -12.98
C LEU A 104 7.48 9.41 -11.45
N VAL A 105 6.67 8.47 -10.97
CA VAL A 105 6.40 8.26 -9.54
C VAL A 105 7.06 6.98 -9.07
N PRO A 106 7.92 7.01 -8.03
CA PRO A 106 8.55 5.83 -7.49
C PRO A 106 7.54 4.99 -6.70
N LEU A 107 7.49 3.70 -7.03
CA LEU A 107 6.81 2.63 -6.31
C LEU A 107 7.86 1.78 -5.58
N ALA A 108 7.65 1.57 -4.28
CA ALA A 108 8.43 0.64 -3.47
C ALA A 108 7.50 -0.31 -2.69
N GLY A 109 8.04 -1.45 -2.28
CA GLY A 109 7.34 -2.39 -1.40
C GLY A 109 8.00 -2.53 -0.05
N THR A 110 7.20 -2.77 0.98
CA THR A 110 7.68 -3.08 2.34
C THR A 110 6.92 -4.29 2.93
N PHE A 111 7.21 -4.64 4.19
CA PHE A 111 6.44 -5.62 4.93
C PHE A 111 5.07 -5.06 5.35
N PHE A 112 4.10 -5.93 5.63
CA PHE A 112 2.93 -5.56 6.41
C PHE A 112 2.97 -6.28 7.75
N ALA A 113 2.83 -5.51 8.82
CA ALA A 113 2.85 -5.99 10.18
C ALA A 113 1.44 -6.46 10.58
N GLY A 114 0.92 -7.50 9.91
CA GLY A 114 -0.38 -8.11 10.23
C GLY A 114 -0.39 -8.77 11.63
N ASN A 115 -0.93 -9.99 11.79
CA ASN A 115 -1.04 -10.70 13.10
C ASN A 115 0.28 -10.93 13.88
N LYS A 116 1.41 -10.37 13.43
CA LYS A 116 2.70 -10.29 14.13
C LYS A 116 3.20 -8.84 14.16
N CYS A 117 2.38 -7.90 14.65
CA CYS A 117 2.66 -6.46 14.65
C CYS A 117 4.08 -6.08 15.15
N HIS A 118 4.65 -6.85 16.07
CA HIS A 118 5.98 -6.62 16.63
C HIS A 118 7.14 -7.09 15.72
N GLN A 119 6.89 -8.05 14.83
CA GLN A 119 7.88 -8.61 13.92
C GLN A 119 7.73 -7.95 12.54
N GLY A 120 8.47 -6.86 12.33
CA GLY A 120 8.57 -6.21 11.01
C GLY A 120 8.17 -4.74 10.98
N PHE A 121 7.56 -4.19 12.03
CA PHE A 121 7.27 -2.76 12.10
C PHE A 121 8.54 -1.89 11.96
N SER A 122 9.64 -2.30 12.60
CA SER A 122 10.94 -1.64 12.44
C SER A 122 11.44 -1.65 10.99
N ASN A 123 11.12 -2.68 10.21
CA ASN A 123 11.44 -2.74 8.79
C ASN A 123 10.57 -1.80 7.97
N ILE A 124 9.28 -1.66 8.31
CA ILE A 124 8.39 -0.66 7.67
C ILE A 124 8.95 0.74 7.87
N VAL A 125 9.31 1.10 9.11
CA VAL A 125 9.90 2.41 9.41
C VAL A 125 11.22 2.62 8.65
N LYS A 126 12.08 1.60 8.60
CA LYS A 126 13.34 1.67 7.83
C LYS A 126 13.07 1.89 6.35
N ASP A 127 12.11 1.18 5.77
CA ASP A 127 11.80 1.28 4.34
C ASP A 127 11.15 2.63 4.00
N ILE A 128 10.27 3.17 4.86
CA ILE A 128 9.73 4.53 4.72
C ILE A 128 10.86 5.56 4.76
N LYS A 129 11.74 5.49 5.77
CA LYS A 129 12.87 6.43 5.90
C LYS A 129 13.81 6.34 4.70
N TRP A 130 14.11 5.13 4.24
CA TRP A 130 14.91 4.90 3.06
C TRP A 130 14.26 5.55 1.83
N MET A 131 12.97 5.31 1.58
CA MET A 131 12.26 5.87 0.42
C MET A 131 12.21 7.40 0.45
N LEU A 132 11.95 7.99 1.61
CA LEU A 132 11.97 9.44 1.80
C LEU A 132 13.37 10.03 1.60
N GLY A 133 14.42 9.31 2.00
CA GLY A 133 15.82 9.72 1.82
C GLY A 133 16.31 9.64 0.37
N GLN A 134 15.78 8.73 -0.45
CA GLN A 134 16.14 8.64 -1.87
C GLN A 134 15.59 9.82 -2.69
N PHE A 135 14.46 10.38 -2.26
CA PHE A 135 13.74 11.42 -2.98
C PHE A 135 13.31 12.51 -1.99
N PRO A 136 14.22 13.37 -1.53
CA PRO A 136 13.85 14.49 -0.66
C PRO A 136 12.86 15.40 -1.42
N LYS A 137 11.84 15.92 -0.72
CA LYS A 137 11.02 16.99 -1.29
C LYS A 137 11.94 18.21 -1.53
N PRO A 138 11.88 18.88 -2.69
CA PRO A 138 12.44 20.22 -2.79
C PRO A 138 11.74 21.09 -1.74
N LEU A 139 12.53 21.86 -0.99
CA LEU A 139 12.06 22.81 0.03
C LEU A 139 11.16 23.88 -0.59
#